data_AF-W5M5H2-F1
#
_entry.id   AF-W5M5H2-F1
#
_cell.length_a   1.000
_cell.length_b   1.000
_cell.length_c   1.000
_cell.angle_alpha   90.00
_cell.angle_beta   90.00
_cell.angle_gamma   90.00
#
_symmetry.space_group_name_H-M   'P 1'
#
loop_
_entity.id
_entity.type
_entity.pdbx_description
1 polymer ?
#
loop_
_entity_poly.entity_id
_entity_poly.type
_entity_poly.pdbx_seq_one_letter_code
_entity_poly.pdbx_strand_id
1 'polypeptide(L)'
;MEDDEEELDLLGEKLYTLLYPRHTEMAGKLTGMLLELPSSVIKEMLQDERMLSEGVEKALTALRQLAETGKTEPYVEDGTSISTDSQGDQLYELVDVYNTGYTEQITGMLLEQKKEDVQKLLSDPSLLEEKVTIALKSLEEQKQMESEASDSSESDVKER
;
A
#
# COMPACT_ATOMS: atom_id res chain seq x y z
N MET A 1 12.53 -28.91 -8.21
CA MET A 1 12.01 -27.66 -7.63
C MET A 1 12.61 -27.39 -6.26
N GLU A 2 13.32 -28.34 -5.62
CA GLU A 2 14.13 -28.06 -4.41
C GLU A 2 15.50 -27.45 -4.76
N ASP A 3 16.07 -27.76 -5.94
CA ASP A 3 17.41 -27.27 -6.32
C ASP A 3 17.50 -25.73 -6.48
N ASP A 4 16.40 -25.06 -6.86
CA ASP A 4 16.38 -23.62 -7.11
C ASP A 4 16.34 -22.81 -5.80
N GLU A 5 15.67 -23.34 -4.78
CA GLU A 5 15.48 -22.69 -3.48
C GLU A 5 16.77 -22.78 -2.66
N GLU A 6 17.42 -23.96 -2.62
CA GLU A 6 18.73 -24.14 -1.99
C GLU A 6 19.83 -23.29 -2.65
N GLU A 7 19.76 -23.10 -3.97
CA GLU A 7 20.72 -22.25 -4.69
C GLU A 7 20.55 -20.77 -4.30
N LEU A 8 19.31 -20.28 -4.21
CA LEU A 8 19.04 -18.90 -3.80
C LEU A 8 19.48 -18.64 -2.36
N ASP A 9 19.26 -19.59 -1.45
CA ASP A 9 19.73 -19.49 -0.06
C ASP A 9 21.26 -19.33 -0.01
N LEU A 10 21.99 -20.17 -0.75
CA LEU A 10 23.46 -20.11 -0.81
C LEU A 10 23.95 -18.79 -1.43
N LEU A 11 23.26 -18.28 -2.45
CA LEU A 11 23.58 -16.99 -3.06
C LEU A 11 23.30 -15.83 -2.08
N GLY A 12 22.23 -15.93 -1.30
CA GLY A 12 21.85 -15.00 -0.26
C GLY A 12 22.91 -14.88 0.84
N GLU A 13 23.37 -16.02 1.37
CA GLU A 13 24.44 -16.03 2.39
C GLU A 13 25.74 -15.37 1.89
N LYS A 14 26.10 -15.62 0.62
CA LYS A 14 27.28 -15.00 -0.01
C LYS A 14 27.11 -13.49 -0.17
N LEU A 15 25.96 -13.05 -0.68
CA LEU A 15 25.63 -11.62 -0.79
C LEU A 15 25.68 -10.95 0.58
N TYR A 16 25.04 -11.53 1.58
CA TYR A 16 25.02 -10.97 2.93
C TYR A 16 26.43 -10.81 3.49
N THR A 17 27.29 -11.81 3.32
CA THR A 17 28.68 -11.76 3.78
C THR A 17 29.49 -10.63 3.12
N LEU A 18 29.21 -10.31 1.86
CA LEU A 18 29.83 -9.19 1.15
C LEU A 18 29.27 -7.83 1.58
N LEU A 19 27.97 -7.77 1.87
CA LEU A 19 27.27 -6.53 2.22
C LEU A 19 27.41 -6.14 3.69
N TYR A 20 27.47 -7.11 4.60
CA TYR A 20 27.50 -6.89 6.05
C TYR A 20 28.64 -5.98 6.53
N PRO A 21 29.89 -6.10 6.02
CA PRO A 21 30.97 -5.19 6.41
C PRO A 21 30.79 -3.75 5.90
N ARG A 22 30.04 -3.55 4.81
CA ARG A 22 29.82 -2.23 4.19
C ARG A 22 28.53 -1.56 4.70
N HIS A 23 27.50 -2.35 5.00
CA HIS A 23 26.15 -1.89 5.31
C HIS A 23 25.52 -2.73 6.44
N THR A 24 26.16 -2.83 7.60
CA THR A 24 25.76 -3.72 8.71
C THR A 24 24.27 -3.66 9.06
N GLU A 25 23.70 -2.47 9.20
CA GLU A 25 22.28 -2.29 9.57
C GLU A 25 21.30 -2.60 8.43
N MET A 26 21.74 -2.49 7.18
CA MET A 26 20.90 -2.66 5.99
C MET A 26 21.17 -3.96 5.23
N ALA A 27 22.20 -4.71 5.60
CA ALA A 27 22.66 -5.89 4.86
C ALA A 27 21.57 -6.94 4.68
N GLY A 28 20.74 -7.16 5.71
CA GLY A 28 19.60 -8.09 5.61
C GLY A 28 18.58 -7.65 4.57
N LYS A 29 18.17 -6.38 4.61
CA LYS A 29 17.21 -5.81 3.65
C LYS A 29 17.76 -5.75 2.23
N LEU A 30 19.02 -5.32 2.08
CA LEU A 30 19.70 -5.27 0.79
C LEU A 30 19.84 -6.66 0.19
N THR A 31 20.20 -7.67 0.99
CA THR A 31 20.28 -9.06 0.53
C THR A 31 18.91 -9.54 0.06
N GLY A 32 17.85 -9.30 0.84
CA GLY A 32 16.48 -9.64 0.45
C GLY A 32 16.07 -9.01 -0.89
N MET A 33 16.27 -7.70 -1.05
CA MET A 33 15.93 -6.99 -2.28
C MET A 33 16.74 -7.47 -3.50
N LEU A 34 17.99 -7.88 -3.30
CA LEU A 34 18.82 -8.42 -4.38
C LEU A 34 18.45 -9.88 -4.73
N LEU A 35 17.95 -10.64 -3.76
CA LEU A 35 17.47 -12.01 -3.96
C LEU A 35 16.17 -12.07 -4.78
N GLU A 36 15.47 -10.96 -4.96
CA GLU A 36 14.34 -10.85 -5.89
C GLU A 36 14.77 -10.91 -7.36
N LEU A 37 16.06 -10.76 -7.65
CA LEU A 37 16.61 -10.88 -9.00
C LEU A 37 16.81 -12.35 -9.40
N PRO A 38 16.82 -12.67 -10.70
CA PRO A 38 17.12 -14.02 -11.16
C PRO A 38 18.49 -14.51 -10.68
N SER A 39 18.62 -15.79 -10.36
CA SER A 39 19.87 -16.40 -9.87
C SER A 39 21.07 -16.20 -10.81
N SER A 40 20.83 -16.11 -12.11
CA SER A 40 21.86 -15.75 -13.11
C SER A 40 22.45 -14.36 -12.90
N VAL A 41 21.60 -13.37 -12.64
CA VAL A 41 22.01 -11.97 -12.38
C VAL A 41 22.79 -11.88 -11.07
N ILE A 42 22.31 -12.57 -10.02
CA ILE A 42 22.99 -12.59 -8.73
C ILE A 42 24.39 -13.21 -8.86
N LYS A 43 24.52 -14.30 -9.62
CA LYS A 43 25.83 -14.91 -9.91
C LYS A 43 26.77 -13.95 -10.65
N GLU A 44 26.27 -13.16 -11.60
CA GLU A 44 27.06 -12.12 -12.27
C GLU A 44 27.49 -11.02 -11.31
N MET A 45 26.59 -10.56 -10.42
CA MET A 45 26.92 -9.57 -9.38
C MET A 45 27.99 -10.07 -8.41
N LEU A 46 27.95 -11.35 -8.04
CA LEU A 46 29.00 -11.96 -7.20
C LEU A 46 30.36 -12.04 -7.91
N GLN A 47 30.40 -11.97 -9.25
CA GLN A 47 31.63 -11.99 -10.04
C GLN A 47 32.11 -10.59 -10.46
N ASP A 48 31.21 -9.61 -10.65
CA ASP A 48 31.54 -8.21 -10.97
C ASP A 48 31.11 -7.28 -9.83
N GLU A 49 32.12 -6.82 -9.06
CA GLU A 49 31.93 -5.87 -7.95
C GLU A 49 31.23 -4.58 -8.39
N ARG A 50 31.39 -4.13 -9.65
CA ARG A 50 30.70 -2.92 -10.14
C ARG A 50 29.21 -3.17 -10.28
N MET A 51 28.83 -4.30 -10.84
CA MET A 51 27.42 -4.69 -10.97
C MET A 51 26.78 -4.88 -9.59
N LEU A 52 27.50 -5.49 -8.65
CA LEU A 52 27.07 -5.56 -7.25
C LEU A 52 26.86 -4.17 -6.64
N SER A 53 27.83 -3.27 -6.81
CA SER A 53 27.78 -1.92 -6.25
C SER A 53 26.60 -1.12 -6.84
N GLU A 54 26.36 -1.20 -8.14
CA GLU A 54 25.20 -0.57 -8.79
C GLU A 54 23.87 -1.14 -8.27
N GLY A 55 23.78 -2.46 -8.10
CA GLY A 55 22.60 -3.11 -7.52
C GLY A 55 22.34 -2.66 -6.08
N VAL A 56 23.40 -2.56 -5.28
CA VAL A 56 23.33 -2.09 -3.89
C VAL A 56 22.92 -0.62 -3.83
N GLU A 57 23.45 0.24 -4.70
CA GLU A 57 23.09 1.66 -4.73
C GLU A 57 21.60 1.85 -5.10
N LYS A 58 21.10 1.08 -6.08
CA LYS A 58 19.68 1.06 -6.44
C LYS A 58 18.81 0.58 -5.28
N ALA A 59 19.19 -0.53 -4.64
CA ALA A 59 18.46 -1.06 -3.49
C ALA A 59 18.49 -0.09 -2.30
N LEU A 60 19.62 0.58 -2.03
CA LEU A 60 19.74 1.63 -1.02
C LEU A 60 18.83 2.82 -1.32
N THR A 61 18.75 3.23 -2.58
CA THR A 61 17.89 4.34 -3.01
C THR A 61 16.42 3.99 -2.81
N ALA A 62 16.02 2.79 -3.20
CA ALA A 62 14.67 2.28 -2.97
C ALA A 62 14.36 2.18 -1.46
N LEU A 63 15.30 1.70 -0.63
CA LEU A 63 15.12 1.65 0.83
C LEU A 63 15.00 3.03 1.46
N ARG A 64 15.72 4.04 0.95
CA ARG A 64 15.59 5.43 1.42
C ARG A 64 14.25 6.02 1.06
N GLN A 65 13.78 5.80 -0.16
CA GLN A 65 12.44 6.20 -0.58
C GLN A 65 11.39 5.55 0.32
N LEU A 66 11.52 4.24 0.58
CA LEU A 66 10.63 3.50 1.47
C LEU A 66 10.73 3.94 2.95
N ALA A 67 11.89 4.40 3.40
CA ALA A 67 12.07 4.91 4.76
C ALA A 67 11.52 6.34 4.93
N GLU A 68 11.57 7.16 3.87
CA GLU A 68 10.95 8.49 3.83
C GLU A 68 9.42 8.38 3.68
N THR A 69 8.93 7.32 3.03
CA THR A 69 7.51 6.96 2.95
C THR A 69 7.23 5.82 3.93
N GLY A 70 7.23 6.10 5.24
CA GLY A 70 7.12 5.09 6.30
C GLY A 70 5.80 4.29 6.38
N LYS A 71 5.38 3.59 5.31
CA LYS A 71 4.32 2.58 5.35
C LYS A 71 4.38 1.59 4.17
N THR A 72 4.66 0.33 4.53
CA THR A 72 4.14 -0.95 4.01
C THR A 72 4.50 -1.45 2.60
N GLU A 73 5.34 -2.50 2.61
CA GLU A 73 5.41 -3.76 1.84
C GLU A 73 4.18 -4.21 0.99
N PRO A 74 4.36 -5.16 0.05
CA PRO A 74 3.68 -5.25 -1.23
C PRO A 74 2.31 -5.92 -1.12
N TYR A 75 1.30 -5.28 -1.72
CA TYR A 75 0.10 -5.97 -2.15
C TYR A 75 -0.08 -5.77 -3.65
N VAL A 76 -0.16 -6.89 -4.34
CA VAL A 76 -0.68 -7.01 -5.69
C VAL A 76 -2.10 -6.44 -5.72
N GLU A 77 -2.36 -5.41 -6.52
CA GLU A 77 -3.37 -5.51 -7.57
C GLU A 77 -3.35 -4.30 -8.51
N ASP A 78 -3.75 -4.66 -9.72
CA ASP A 78 -4.05 -3.84 -10.88
C ASP A 78 -4.88 -2.58 -10.58
N GLY A 79 -4.61 -1.54 -11.38
CA GLY A 79 -5.56 -0.45 -11.60
C GLY A 79 -5.74 0.54 -10.45
N THR A 80 -4.86 1.53 -10.34
CA THR A 80 -5.16 2.91 -10.76
C THR A 80 -4.05 3.80 -10.20
N SER A 81 -3.25 4.36 -11.10
CA SER A 81 -2.43 5.52 -10.79
C SER A 81 -3.34 6.69 -10.41
N ILE A 82 -3.56 6.91 -9.12
CA ILE A 82 -3.84 8.25 -8.61
C ILE A 82 -2.73 8.54 -7.62
N SER A 83 -1.72 9.28 -8.07
CA SER A 83 -0.81 9.98 -7.20
C SER A 83 -1.65 10.83 -6.24
N THR A 84 -1.91 10.31 -5.05
CA THR A 84 -2.61 11.05 -4.00
C THR A 84 -1.57 11.35 -2.97
N ASP A 85 -1.16 12.62 -2.98
CA ASP A 85 -0.28 13.28 -2.03
C ASP A 85 -0.38 12.67 -0.63
N SER A 86 0.72 12.65 0.14
CA SER A 86 0.82 12.13 1.51
C SER A 86 -0.29 12.56 2.51
N GLN A 87 -1.14 13.51 2.13
CA GLN A 87 -2.35 13.91 2.83
C GLN A 87 -3.46 12.85 2.75
N GLY A 88 -3.57 12.09 1.65
CA GLY A 88 -4.55 11.01 1.48
C GLY A 88 -4.29 9.86 2.44
N ASP A 89 -3.04 9.40 2.51
CA ASP A 89 -2.64 8.33 3.42
C ASP A 89 -2.82 8.73 4.89
N GLN A 90 -2.47 9.96 5.24
CA GLN A 90 -2.67 10.51 6.58
C GLN A 90 -4.16 10.57 6.93
N LEU A 91 -5.00 11.03 6.01
CA LEU A 91 -6.43 11.11 6.24
C LEU A 91 -7.05 9.72 6.36
N TYR A 92 -6.62 8.76 5.54
CA TYR A 92 -7.03 7.37 5.63
C TYR A 92 -6.77 6.79 7.02
N GLU A 93 -5.53 6.91 7.52
CA GLU A 93 -5.16 6.38 8.83
C GLU A 93 -5.99 7.00 9.96
N LEU A 94 -6.27 8.30 9.90
CA LEU A 94 -7.10 8.94 10.92
C LEU A 94 -8.56 8.50 10.87
N VAL A 95 -9.13 8.31 9.66
CA VAL A 95 -10.50 7.80 9.49
C VAL A 95 -10.61 6.34 9.92
N ASP A 96 -9.57 5.53 9.69
CA ASP A 96 -9.56 4.09 9.97
C ASP A 96 -9.70 3.78 11.47
N VAL A 97 -9.21 4.68 12.34
CA VAL A 97 -9.36 4.58 13.80
C VAL A 97 -10.83 4.48 14.22
N TYR A 98 -11.75 5.08 13.45
CA TYR A 98 -13.18 5.06 13.73
C TYR A 98 -13.87 3.75 13.35
N ASN A 99 -13.17 2.80 12.70
CA ASN A 99 -13.66 1.46 12.35
C ASN A 99 -15.05 1.47 11.69
N THR A 100 -15.27 2.41 10.77
CA THR A 100 -16.58 2.62 10.12
C THR A 100 -16.93 1.53 9.12
N GLY A 101 -15.95 0.74 8.67
CA GLY A 101 -16.11 -0.24 7.59
C GLY A 101 -16.19 0.37 6.19
N TYR A 102 -16.19 1.70 6.09
CA TYR A 102 -16.22 2.45 4.83
C TYR A 102 -15.07 3.47 4.75
N THR A 103 -13.95 3.18 5.42
CA THR A 103 -12.78 4.07 5.51
C THR A 103 -12.38 4.61 4.15
N GLU A 104 -12.21 3.74 3.15
CA GLU A 104 -11.80 4.13 1.79
C GLU A 104 -12.78 5.10 1.13
N GLN A 105 -14.08 4.81 1.18
CA GLN A 105 -15.11 5.66 0.57
C GLN A 105 -15.21 7.01 1.29
N ILE A 106 -15.18 7.00 2.62
CA ILE A 106 -15.20 8.23 3.42
C ILE A 106 -13.96 9.07 3.12
N THR A 107 -12.77 8.48 3.13
CA THR A 107 -11.53 9.20 2.81
C THR A 107 -11.57 9.78 1.40
N GLY A 108 -12.07 9.04 0.41
CA GLY A 108 -12.31 9.56 -0.94
C GLY A 108 -13.22 10.80 -0.95
N MET A 109 -14.38 10.70 -0.30
CA MET A 109 -15.34 11.82 -0.19
C MET A 109 -14.76 13.04 0.52
N LEU A 110 -13.87 12.84 1.49
CA LEU A 110 -13.18 13.93 2.18
C LEU A 110 -12.08 14.55 1.32
N LEU A 111 -11.36 13.75 0.52
CA LEU A 111 -10.32 14.22 -0.39
C LEU A 111 -10.87 14.97 -1.61
N GLU A 112 -12.13 14.73 -1.98
CA GLU A 112 -12.84 15.52 -2.99
C GLU A 112 -13.12 16.97 -2.53
N GLN A 113 -12.91 17.28 -1.24
CA GLN A 113 -13.03 18.64 -0.72
C GLN A 113 -11.79 19.49 -1.06
N LYS A 114 -11.86 20.79 -0.75
CA LYS A 114 -10.73 21.69 -0.96
C LYS A 114 -9.56 21.29 -0.07
N LYS A 115 -8.34 21.41 -0.60
CA LYS A 115 -7.08 21.13 0.12
C LYS A 115 -7.01 21.80 1.51
N GLU A 116 -7.50 23.02 1.63
CA GLU A 116 -7.56 23.78 2.89
C GLU A 116 -8.44 23.10 3.94
N ASP A 117 -9.55 22.52 3.51
CA ASP A 117 -10.50 21.84 4.39
C ASP A 117 -9.93 20.48 4.80
N VAL A 118 -9.34 19.72 3.88
CA VAL A 118 -8.60 18.48 4.20
C VAL A 118 -7.51 18.74 5.23
N GLN A 119 -6.73 19.82 5.07
CA GLN A 119 -5.66 20.15 6.02
C GLN A 119 -6.20 20.51 7.42
N LYS A 120 -7.39 21.14 7.51
CA LYS A 120 -8.05 21.37 8.80
C LYS A 120 -8.49 20.07 9.44
N LEU A 121 -9.01 19.12 8.66
CA LEU A 121 -9.40 17.79 9.18
C LEU A 121 -8.20 17.02 9.73
N LEU A 122 -7.04 17.12 9.08
CA LEU A 122 -5.79 16.54 9.58
C LEU A 122 -5.29 17.21 10.88
N SER A 123 -5.67 18.46 11.12
CA SER A 123 -5.22 19.24 12.28
C SER A 123 -6.23 19.22 13.44
N ASP A 124 -7.51 19.01 13.16
CA ASP A 124 -8.62 19.05 14.12
C ASP A 124 -9.38 17.72 14.13
N PRO A 125 -9.13 16.85 15.12
CA PRO A 125 -9.78 15.54 15.21
C PRO A 125 -11.29 15.64 15.47
N SER A 126 -11.77 16.73 16.09
CA SER A 126 -13.20 16.91 16.36
C SER A 126 -13.95 17.17 15.06
N LEU A 127 -13.35 17.99 14.18
CA LEU A 127 -13.91 18.29 12.87
C LEU A 127 -13.87 17.04 11.96
N LEU A 128 -12.80 16.25 12.06
CA LEU A 128 -12.70 14.99 11.34
C LEU A 128 -13.81 14.02 11.74
N GLU A 129 -14.02 13.79 13.05
CA GLU A 129 -15.09 12.92 13.55
C GLU A 129 -16.47 13.32 13.04
N GLU A 130 -16.79 14.63 13.06
CA GLU A 130 -18.04 15.16 12.53
C GLU A 130 -18.20 14.82 11.05
N LYS A 131 -17.15 15.06 10.25
CA LYS A 131 -17.18 14.79 8.80
C LYS A 131 -17.27 13.29 8.49
N VAL A 132 -16.56 12.46 9.23
CA VAL A 132 -16.62 10.99 9.11
C VAL A 132 -18.03 10.50 9.41
N THR A 133 -18.66 11.02 10.47
CA THR A 133 -20.04 10.66 10.84
C THR A 133 -21.04 11.06 9.76
N ILE A 134 -20.89 12.26 9.18
CA ILE A 134 -21.76 12.72 8.09
C ILE A 134 -21.62 11.82 6.86
N ALA A 135 -20.38 11.54 6.44
CA ALA A 135 -20.12 10.68 5.29
C ALA A 135 -20.64 9.25 5.51
N LEU A 136 -20.41 8.68 6.71
CA LEU A 136 -20.91 7.37 7.10
C LEU A 136 -22.44 7.30 6.99
N LYS A 137 -23.15 8.28 7.55
CA LYS A 137 -24.60 8.33 7.49
C LYS A 137 -25.12 8.41 6.05
N SER A 138 -24.48 9.22 5.20
CA SER A 138 -24.82 9.30 3.77
C SER A 138 -24.63 7.97 3.04
N LEU A 139 -23.56 7.22 3.36
CA LEU A 139 -23.31 5.90 2.78
C LEU A 139 -24.35 4.86 3.24
N GLU A 140 -24.77 4.90 4.51
CA GLU A 140 -25.84 4.05 5.03
C GLU A 140 -27.20 4.35 4.37
N GLU A 141 -27.52 5.62 4.16
CA GLU A 141 -28.76 6.05 3.48
C GLU A 141 -28.80 5.58 2.01
N GLN A 142 -27.68 5.66 1.29
CA GLN A 142 -27.57 5.15 -0.09
C GLN A 142 -27.80 3.64 -0.16
N LYS A 143 -27.20 2.89 0.77
CA LYS A 143 -27.37 1.43 0.86
C LYS A 143 -28.81 1.02 1.15
N GLN A 144 -29.55 1.82 1.91
CA GLN A 144 -30.93 1.53 2.26
C GLN A 144 -31.89 1.73 1.06
N MET A 145 -31.63 2.72 0.21
CA MET A 145 -32.41 2.95 -1.01
C MET A 145 -32.23 1.86 -2.08
N GLU A 146 -31.06 1.23 -2.18
CA GLU A 146 -30.85 0.10 -3.12
C GLU A 146 -31.58 -1.17 -2.69
N SER A 147 -31.87 -1.34 -1.39
CA SER A 147 -32.61 -2.49 -0.85
C SER A 147 -34.12 -2.42 -1.13
N GLU A 148 -34.72 -1.23 -1.25
CA GLU A 148 -36.18 -1.08 -1.47
C GLU A 148 -36.58 -1.21 -2.95
N ALA A 149 -35.63 -1.14 -3.88
CA ALA A 149 -35.90 -1.28 -5.31
C ALA A 149 -36.11 -2.73 -5.79
N SER A 150 -35.82 -3.74 -4.96
CA SER A 150 -35.93 -5.15 -5.35
C SER A 150 -37.24 -5.85 -4.95
N ASP A 151 -38.11 -5.22 -4.14
CA ASP A 151 -39.35 -5.85 -3.64
C ASP A 151 -40.62 -5.49 -4.44
N SER A 152 -40.48 -4.76 -5.56
CA SER A 152 -41.61 -4.51 -6.49
C SER A 152 -41.53 -5.42 -7.71
N SER A 153 -41.46 -6.73 -7.48
CA SER A 153 -41.64 -7.72 -8.55
C SER A 153 -42.59 -8.85 -8.14
N GLU A 154 -43.70 -8.51 -7.47
CA GLU A 154 -44.88 -9.38 -7.51
C GLU A 154 -45.83 -8.86 -8.59
N SER A 155 -45.71 -9.52 -9.74
CA SER A 155 -46.42 -9.19 -10.96
C SER A 155 -47.91 -9.40 -10.76
N ASP A 156 -48.69 -8.34 -10.97
CA ASP A 156 -50.11 -8.39 -11.31
C ASP A 156 -50.32 -9.40 -12.45
N VAL A 157 -50.75 -10.63 -12.12
CA VAL A 157 -51.25 -11.60 -13.09
C VAL A 157 -52.75 -11.79 -12.87
N LYS A 158 -53.50 -10.94 -13.59
CA LYS A 158 -54.57 -11.33 -14.54
C LYS A 158 -55.86 -11.92 -13.92
N GLU A 159 -56.91 -11.10 -13.80
CA GLU A 159 -57.98 -10.91 -14.80
C GLU A 159 -59.06 -12.02 -14.77
N ARG A 160 -60.27 -11.58 -14.38
CA ARG A 160 -61.63 -12.15 -14.56
C ARG A 160 -62.20 -13.12 -13.53
#